data_AF-A0A7Y2H0M5-F1
#
_entry.id   AF-A0A7Y2H0M5-F1
#
_cell.length_a   1.000
_cell.length_b   1.000
_cell.length_c   1.000
_cell.angle_alpha   90.00
_cell.angle_beta   90.00
_cell.angle_gamma   90.00
#
_symmetry.space_group_name_H-M   'P 1'
#
loop_
_entity.id
_entity.type
_entity.pdbx_description
1 polymer ?
#
loop_
_entity_poly.entity_id
_entity_poly.type
_entity_poly.pdbx_seq_one_letter_code
_entity_poly.pdbx_strand_id
1 'polypeptide(L)'
;MQPTATARLNSFQPFAALLFAAMLFFTAGAAGAQPWTLTVDSENPASGVTITVSPTDNNSMADGSTSFVRTYNDATVVSLTAPATAGGNNFLEWQVDGSPVAGNPIMVTMNAARTATAIYG
;
A
#
# COMPACT_ATOMS: atom_id res chain seq x y z
N MET A 1 -22.91 62.13 -6.37
CA MET A 1 -22.64 61.63 -7.73
C MET A 1 -22.14 60.20 -7.58
N GLN A 2 -22.90 59.21 -8.04
CA GLN A 2 -22.40 57.83 -8.14
C GLN A 2 -21.89 57.63 -9.56
N PRO A 3 -20.79 56.89 -9.72
CA PRO A 3 -20.77 55.88 -10.77
C PRO A 3 -20.48 54.48 -10.23
N THR A 4 -21.35 53.60 -10.71
CA THR A 4 -21.32 52.14 -10.80
C THR A 4 -19.98 51.55 -11.22
N ALA A 5 -19.58 50.43 -10.61
CA ALA A 5 -18.81 49.39 -11.29
C ALA A 5 -19.12 48.00 -10.67
N THR A 6 -19.81 47.18 -11.47
CA THR A 6 -20.10 45.76 -11.26
C THR A 6 -18.85 44.92 -11.52
N ALA A 7 -18.53 43.95 -10.66
CA ALA A 7 -17.75 42.77 -11.06
C ALA A 7 -18.05 41.58 -10.14
N ARG A 8 -18.66 40.54 -10.72
CA ARG A 8 -18.75 39.20 -10.12
C ARG A 8 -17.37 38.54 -10.23
N LEU A 9 -16.85 38.02 -9.12
CA LEU A 9 -15.70 37.10 -9.14
C LEU A 9 -16.10 35.79 -8.47
N ASN A 10 -16.29 34.80 -9.34
CA ASN A 10 -16.02 33.38 -9.21
C ASN A 10 -15.59 32.84 -7.84
N SER A 11 -16.30 31.77 -7.47
CA SER A 11 -15.86 30.70 -6.59
C SER A 11 -14.43 30.24 -6.90
N PHE A 12 -13.53 30.27 -5.93
CA PHE A 12 -12.48 29.28 -5.70
C PHE A 12 -12.04 29.43 -4.24
N GLN A 13 -12.34 28.42 -3.40
CA GLN A 13 -11.70 28.31 -2.09
C GLN A 13 -10.21 28.00 -2.35
N PRO A 14 -9.25 28.79 -1.85
CA PRO A 14 -7.84 28.48 -2.05
C PRO A 14 -7.47 27.25 -1.22
N PHE A 15 -6.93 26.24 -1.90
CA PHE A 15 -6.26 25.09 -1.29
C PHE A 15 -5.20 25.59 -0.30
N ALA A 16 -5.29 25.07 0.93
CA ALA A 16 -4.34 25.36 1.99
C ALA A 16 -2.91 24.97 1.56
N ALA A 17 -2.01 25.94 1.56
CA ALA A 17 -0.57 25.69 1.60
C ALA A 17 -0.17 25.56 3.08
N LEU A 18 0.00 24.33 3.57
CA LEU A 18 0.71 24.08 4.82
C LEU A 18 2.13 23.60 4.51
N LEU A 19 3.07 24.24 5.19
CA LEU A 19 4.51 24.12 5.03
C LEU A 19 5.01 22.67 5.12
N PHE A 20 5.93 22.30 4.23
CA PHE A 20 6.80 21.14 4.38
C PHE A 20 7.70 21.37 5.61
N ALA A 21 7.30 20.84 6.77
CA ALA A 21 8.18 20.80 7.93
C ALA A 21 9.06 19.55 7.85
N ALA A 22 10.31 19.74 7.42
CA ALA A 22 11.38 18.80 7.74
C ALA A 22 11.78 19.00 9.21
N MET A 23 11.54 17.99 10.06
CA MET A 23 12.03 17.96 11.44
C MET A 23 12.79 16.65 11.67
N LEU A 24 14.13 16.75 11.64
CA LEU A 24 15.11 15.71 11.95
C LEU A 24 15.35 15.66 13.46
N PHE A 25 15.42 14.47 14.10
CA PHE A 25 16.40 14.13 15.18
C PHE A 25 16.56 12.59 15.40
N PHE A 26 17.73 12.07 14.97
CA PHE A 26 18.66 11.00 15.42
C PHE A 26 18.35 10.13 16.70
N THR A 27 18.87 8.90 16.97
CA THR A 27 19.98 8.02 16.49
C THR A 27 19.73 6.55 16.94
N ALA A 28 20.08 5.56 16.11
CA ALA A 28 20.81 4.34 16.49
C ALA A 28 21.26 3.63 15.21
N GLY A 29 22.53 3.24 15.10
CA GLY A 29 23.01 2.45 13.96
C GLY A 29 22.29 1.11 13.91
N ALA A 30 21.37 0.94 12.96
CA ALA A 30 20.69 -0.31 12.68
C ALA A 30 20.95 -0.68 11.21
N ALA A 31 21.45 -1.89 10.97
CA ALA A 31 21.55 -2.43 9.62
C ALA A 31 20.15 -2.44 8.97
N GLY A 32 20.00 -1.86 7.77
CA GLY A 32 18.75 -1.99 7.00
C GLY A 32 18.15 -0.69 6.45
N ALA A 33 18.95 0.26 5.95
CA ALA A 33 18.43 1.44 5.25
C ALA A 33 18.12 1.20 3.76
N GLN A 34 18.06 -0.06 3.31
CA GLN A 34 17.72 -0.37 1.93
C GLN A 34 16.22 -0.68 1.83
N PRO A 35 15.43 0.11 1.08
CA PRO A 35 14.04 -0.20 0.85
C PRO A 35 13.86 -1.30 -0.21
N TRP A 36 12.84 -2.12 -0.04
CA TRP A 36 12.39 -3.15 -0.98
C TRP A 36 10.92 -2.95 -1.34
N THR A 37 10.56 -3.33 -2.56
CA THR A 37 9.19 -3.28 -3.07
C THR A 37 8.49 -4.62 -2.84
N LEU A 38 7.28 -4.57 -2.30
CA LEU A 38 6.33 -5.67 -2.27
C LEU A 38 5.22 -5.39 -3.27
N THR A 39 5.14 -6.19 -4.34
CA THR A 39 3.99 -6.20 -5.25
C THR A 39 2.96 -7.20 -4.73
N VAL A 40 1.70 -6.80 -4.66
CA VAL A 40 0.59 -7.65 -4.20
C VAL A 40 -0.43 -7.78 -5.32
N ASP A 41 -0.61 -9.01 -5.79
CA ASP A 41 -1.47 -9.39 -6.90
C ASP A 41 -2.55 -10.40 -6.44
N SER A 42 -3.52 -10.66 -7.32
CA SER A 42 -4.46 -11.77 -7.17
C SER A 42 -4.70 -12.46 -8.50
N GLU A 43 -5.12 -13.72 -8.45
CA GLU A 43 -5.60 -14.45 -9.61
C GLU A 43 -7.00 -15.00 -9.36
N ASN A 44 -7.87 -14.85 -10.38
CA ASN A 44 -9.27 -15.28 -10.37
C ASN A 44 -10.14 -14.68 -9.22
N PRO A 45 -10.29 -13.33 -9.14
CA PRO A 45 -10.05 -12.37 -10.21
C PRO A 45 -8.61 -11.80 -10.23
N ALA A 46 -8.17 -11.37 -11.41
CA ALA A 46 -6.82 -10.82 -11.62
C ALA A 46 -6.56 -9.46 -10.91
N SER A 47 -7.61 -8.80 -10.41
CA SER A 47 -7.55 -7.54 -9.68
C SER A 47 -8.85 -7.32 -8.89
N GLY A 48 -8.87 -6.31 -8.04
CA GLY A 48 -10.06 -5.90 -7.28
C GLY A 48 -10.20 -6.58 -5.92
N VAL A 49 -9.28 -7.47 -5.53
CA VAL A 49 -9.32 -8.17 -4.23
C VAL A 49 -8.70 -7.28 -3.16
N THR A 50 -9.44 -6.96 -2.10
CA THR A 50 -8.92 -6.17 -0.98
C THR A 50 -8.06 -7.05 -0.08
N ILE A 51 -6.75 -6.78 -0.02
CA ILE A 51 -5.81 -7.46 0.86
C ILE A 51 -5.54 -6.58 2.09
N THR A 52 -5.65 -7.17 3.28
CA THR A 52 -5.25 -6.51 4.52
C THR A 52 -3.75 -6.64 4.71
N VAL A 53 -3.08 -5.54 5.06
CA VAL A 53 -1.61 -5.45 5.16
C VAL A 53 -1.20 -4.85 6.50
N SER A 54 -0.24 -5.48 7.18
CA SER A 54 0.36 -4.92 8.41
C SER A 54 1.85 -5.27 8.51
N PRO A 55 2.75 -4.33 8.87
CA PRO A 55 2.49 -2.93 9.16
C PRO A 55 2.19 -2.11 7.90
N THR A 56 1.79 -0.85 8.09
CA THR A 56 1.76 0.13 6.99
C THR A 56 3.16 0.32 6.42
N ASP A 57 3.24 0.62 5.13
CA ASP A 57 4.51 0.82 4.45
C ASP A 57 5.20 2.15 4.83
N ASN A 58 6.37 2.39 4.24
CA ASN A 58 7.18 3.60 4.46
C ASN A 58 6.46 4.90 4.08
N ASN A 59 5.37 4.82 3.30
CA ASN A 59 4.54 5.95 2.90
C ASN A 59 3.22 6.02 3.71
N SER A 60 3.13 5.26 4.81
CA SER A 60 1.94 5.14 5.65
C SER A 60 0.72 4.52 4.94
N MET A 61 0.95 3.68 3.94
CA MET A 61 -0.11 2.98 3.20
C MET A 61 -0.27 1.55 3.72
N ALA A 62 -1.52 1.14 3.96
CA ALA A 62 -1.86 -0.15 4.56
C ALA A 62 -2.50 -1.08 3.52
N ASP A 63 -3.72 -1.54 3.78
CA ASP A 63 -4.58 -2.31 2.90
C ASP A 63 -4.69 -1.72 1.49
N GLY A 64 -4.97 -2.58 0.51
CA GLY A 64 -5.10 -2.18 -0.89
C GLY A 64 -5.96 -3.15 -1.68
N SER A 65 -6.52 -2.67 -2.79
CA SER A 65 -7.19 -3.52 -3.77
C SER A 65 -6.16 -3.93 -4.83
N THR A 66 -6.04 -5.24 -5.10
CA THR A 66 -5.05 -5.76 -6.07
C THR A 66 -5.29 -5.19 -7.47
N SER A 67 -4.26 -4.92 -8.27
CA SER A 67 -2.83 -4.96 -7.93
C SER A 67 -2.36 -3.67 -7.27
N PHE A 68 -1.44 -3.76 -6.29
CA PHE A 68 -0.79 -2.60 -5.68
C PHE A 68 0.65 -2.90 -5.24
N VAL A 69 1.40 -1.83 -4.97
CA VAL A 69 2.79 -1.90 -4.50
C VAL A 69 2.92 -1.24 -3.11
N ARG A 70 3.79 -1.79 -2.26
CA ARG A 70 4.22 -1.21 -0.98
C ARG A 70 5.74 -1.15 -0.90
N THR A 71 6.26 -0.17 -0.17
CA THR A 71 7.71 -0.02 0.05
C THR A 71 8.05 -0.18 1.52
N TYR A 72 8.91 -1.13 1.84
CA TYR A 72 9.33 -1.43 3.21
C TYR A 72 10.85 -1.40 3.33
N ASN A 73 11.36 -1.13 4.52
CA ASN A 73 12.79 -1.28 4.80
C ASN A 73 13.21 -2.75 4.85
N ASP A 74 14.49 -3.02 4.62
CA ASP A 74 15.10 -4.33 4.78
C ASP A 74 14.76 -4.98 6.13
N ALA A 75 14.62 -6.31 6.12
CA ALA A 75 14.21 -7.16 7.23
C ALA A 75 12.80 -6.88 7.81
N THR A 76 12.01 -5.95 7.25
CA THR A 76 10.61 -5.78 7.67
C THR A 76 9.81 -7.05 7.40
N VAL A 77 9.03 -7.50 8.39
CA VAL A 77 8.13 -8.64 8.24
C VAL A 77 6.71 -8.12 8.03
N VAL A 78 6.14 -8.42 6.87
CA VAL A 78 4.81 -7.95 6.44
C VAL A 78 3.81 -9.09 6.52
N SER A 79 2.69 -8.88 7.21
CA SER A 79 1.54 -9.77 7.24
C SER A 79 0.57 -9.41 6.12
N LEU A 80 0.17 -10.41 5.34
CA LEU A 80 -0.85 -10.29 4.28
C LEU A 80 -2.01 -11.23 4.58
N THR A 81 -3.23 -10.68 4.58
CA THR A 81 -4.47 -11.47 4.72
C THR A 81 -5.34 -11.28 3.49
N ALA A 82 -5.66 -12.38 2.83
CA ALA A 82 -6.61 -12.43 1.73
C ALA A 82 -8.03 -12.69 2.25
N PRO A 83 -9.08 -12.12 1.64
CA PRO A 83 -10.47 -12.53 1.91
C PRO A 83 -10.67 -14.01 1.59
N ALA A 84 -11.53 -14.69 2.36
CA ALA A 84 -11.86 -16.10 2.12
C ALA A 84 -12.50 -16.36 0.75
N THR A 85 -13.13 -15.34 0.16
CA THR A 85 -13.72 -15.40 -1.18
C THR A 85 -13.47 -14.13 -1.98
N ALA A 86 -13.33 -14.26 -3.29
CA ALA A 86 -13.25 -13.14 -4.23
C ALA A 86 -13.83 -13.55 -5.59
N GLY A 87 -14.65 -12.68 -6.20
CA GLY A 87 -15.24 -12.97 -7.51
C GLY A 87 -16.12 -14.24 -7.58
N GLY A 88 -16.58 -14.76 -6.44
CA GLY A 88 -17.32 -16.02 -6.35
C GLY A 88 -16.45 -17.27 -6.16
N ASN A 89 -15.12 -17.12 -6.13
CA ASN A 89 -14.16 -18.20 -5.92
C ASN A 89 -13.66 -18.23 -4.47
N ASN A 90 -13.19 -19.38 -4.00
CA ASN A 90 -12.61 -19.51 -2.66
C ASN A 90 -11.10 -19.25 -2.69
N PHE A 91 -10.57 -18.67 -1.63
CA PHE A 91 -9.12 -18.55 -1.46
C PHE A 91 -8.49 -19.95 -1.37
N LEU A 92 -7.46 -20.20 -2.17
CA LEU A 92 -6.74 -21.47 -2.21
C LEU A 92 -5.41 -21.36 -1.47
N GLU A 93 -4.55 -20.42 -1.89
CA GLU A 93 -3.22 -20.25 -1.34
C GLU A 93 -2.65 -18.87 -1.66
N TRP A 94 -1.58 -18.51 -0.95
CA TRP A 94 -0.68 -17.46 -1.36
C TRP A 94 0.49 -18.06 -2.14
N GLN A 95 0.96 -17.35 -3.15
CA GLN A 95 2.26 -17.60 -3.77
C GLN A 95 3.18 -16.40 -3.54
N VAL A 96 4.39 -16.64 -3.06
CA VAL A 96 5.43 -15.60 -2.90
C VAL A 96 6.57 -15.94 -3.86
N ASP A 97 6.85 -15.01 -4.78
CA ASP A 97 7.84 -15.17 -5.86
C ASP A 97 7.60 -16.45 -6.68
N GLY A 98 6.33 -16.78 -6.90
CA GLY A 98 5.88 -17.98 -7.63
C GLY A 98 5.93 -19.29 -6.83
N SER A 99 6.31 -19.26 -5.54
CA SER A 99 6.33 -20.44 -4.68
C SER A 99 5.15 -20.44 -3.70
N PRO A 100 4.45 -21.57 -3.50
CA PRO A 100 3.30 -21.63 -2.60
C PRO A 100 3.71 -21.44 -1.13
N VAL A 101 2.92 -20.66 -0.40
CA VAL A 101 3.07 -20.39 1.03
C VAL A 101 1.78 -20.73 1.74
N ALA A 102 1.85 -21.66 2.70
CA ALA A 102 0.69 -22.08 3.47
C ALA A 102 0.28 -21.01 4.50
N GLY A 103 -1.04 -20.86 4.67
CA GLY A 103 -1.63 -19.99 5.68
C GLY A 103 -2.37 -18.79 5.09
N ASN A 104 -3.20 -18.18 5.93
CA ASN A 104 -3.84 -16.90 5.67
C ASN A 104 -4.26 -16.33 7.04
N PRO A 105 -3.50 -15.39 7.63
CA PRO A 105 -2.43 -14.61 7.00
C PRO A 105 -1.14 -15.38 6.68
N ILE A 106 -0.33 -14.82 5.77
CA ILE A 106 1.09 -15.17 5.59
C ILE A 106 2.00 -14.06 6.10
N MET A 107 3.27 -14.40 6.30
CA MET A 107 4.34 -13.46 6.68
C MET A 107 5.40 -13.41 5.58
N VAL A 108 5.67 -12.22 5.05
CA VAL A 108 6.67 -11.96 4.01
C VAL A 108 7.79 -11.13 4.61
N THR A 109 9.01 -11.69 4.65
CA THR A 109 10.20 -10.94 5.09
C THR A 109 10.81 -10.20 3.89
N MET A 110 10.94 -8.88 4.02
CA MET A 110 11.46 -7.99 3.01
C MET A 110 12.99 -7.97 3.05
N ASN A 111 13.63 -8.87 2.30
CA ASN A 111 15.09 -8.94 2.10
C ASN A 111 15.51 -8.86 0.62
N ALA A 112 14.53 -8.63 -0.25
CA ALA A 112 14.61 -8.42 -1.68
C ALA A 112 13.28 -7.81 -2.15
N ALA A 113 13.17 -7.40 -3.41
CA ALA A 113 11.88 -7.17 -4.01
C ALA A 113 11.08 -8.48 -4.02
N ARG A 114 9.79 -8.42 -3.66
CA ARG A 114 8.91 -9.59 -3.52
C ARG A 114 7.63 -9.40 -4.31
N THR A 115 7.08 -10.48 -4.84
CA THR A 115 5.73 -10.52 -5.41
C THR A 115 4.90 -11.53 -4.63
N ALA A 116 3.77 -11.11 -4.06
CA ALA A 116 2.82 -11.98 -3.37
C ALA A 116 1.49 -12.00 -4.12
N THR A 117 1.05 -13.19 -4.54
CA THR A 117 -0.18 -13.39 -5.32
C THR A 117 -1.17 -14.24 -4.53
N ALA A 118 -2.38 -13.73 -4.30
CA ALA A 118 -3.47 -14.51 -3.72
C ALA A 118 -4.18 -15.31 -4.83
N ILE A 119 -4.20 -16.64 -4.73
CA ILE A 119 -4.79 -17.55 -5.72
C ILE A 119 -6.18 -17.98 -5.27
N TYR A 120 -7.14 -17.94 -6.20
CA TYR A 120 -8.53 -18.32 -5.97
C TYR A 120 -9.05 -19.35 -7.00
N GLY A 121 -10.00 -20.21 -6.59
CA GLY A 121 -10.66 -21.17 -7.48
C GLY A 121 -11.79 -21.97 -6.85
#